data_AF-A0AAW0Q0Y8-F1
#
_entry.id   AF-A0AAW0Q0Y8-F1
#
_cell.length_a   1.000
_cell.length_b   1.000
_cell.length_c   1.000
_cell.angle_alpha   90.00
_cell.angle_beta   90.00
_cell.angle_gamma   90.00
#
_symmetry.space_group_name_H-M   'P 1'
#
loop_
_entity.id
_entity.type
_entity.pdbx_description
1 polymer ?
#
loop_
_entity_poly.entity_id
_entity_poly.type
_entity_poly.pdbx_seq_one_letter_code
_entity_poly.pdbx_strand_id
1 'polypeptide(L)'
;MESGGGFIITSDCRLLPQRMTEEEVQYISWSHSPLGTLLFPRPVSAPRTSSHKMAFAGKWETESQEGYVEFCKLLGIPDDIIEKGRDYKLITEITQDGDSFTWTHLYPANHKVTNAFTVGKEADMETIGGKKFKATVNIEGGKLTATFPNYHHTSEIVGGKLVETSKAGSVVLKRISKKI
;
A
#
# COMPACT_ATOMS: atom_id res chain seq x y z
N MET A 1 62.11 7.73 39.87
CA MET A 1 60.77 7.16 40.09
C MET A 1 59.85 7.85 39.09
N GLU A 2 59.30 7.25 38.05
CA GLU A 2 59.20 5.88 37.56
C GLU A 2 58.82 6.01 36.07
N SER A 3 59.41 5.17 35.21
CA SER A 3 58.85 4.51 33.99
C SER A 3 57.72 5.20 33.19
N GLY A 4 57.70 5.27 31.85
CA GLY A 4 58.45 4.62 30.78
C GLY A 4 57.60 4.61 29.49
N GLY A 5 58.28 4.48 28.32
CA GLY A 5 57.71 4.15 26.98
C GLY A 5 56.95 5.29 26.28
N GLY A 6 57.19 5.69 25.03
CA GLY A 6 57.63 4.96 23.82
C GLY A 6 56.59 5.25 22.73
N PHE A 7 56.86 6.20 21.83
CA PHE A 7 57.29 6.01 20.43
C PHE A 7 56.13 5.84 19.40
N ILE A 8 56.00 6.88 18.55
CA ILE A 8 55.74 6.95 17.09
C ILE A 8 55.18 5.68 16.42
N ILE A 9 54.08 5.75 15.63
CA ILE A 9 53.95 5.56 14.15
C ILE A 9 52.55 6.04 13.68
N THR A 10 52.52 6.61 12.48
CA THR A 10 51.39 6.90 11.58
C THR A 10 50.46 5.71 11.28
N SER A 11 49.32 6.02 10.66
CA SER A 11 48.48 5.17 9.78
C SER A 11 47.28 4.44 10.38
N ASP A 12 46.12 4.89 9.92
CA ASP A 12 45.11 4.09 9.22
C ASP A 12 43.97 3.38 10.01
N CYS A 13 42.79 3.52 9.39
CA CYS A 13 41.69 2.56 9.33
C CYS A 13 40.83 2.22 10.58
N ARG A 14 39.57 2.68 10.55
CA ARG A 14 38.38 1.88 10.11
C ARG A 14 37.11 2.73 10.33
N LEU A 15 36.43 3.17 9.27
CA LEU A 15 35.40 2.41 8.54
C LEU A 15 34.27 1.94 9.46
N LEU A 16 33.10 2.58 9.37
CA LEU A 16 32.05 2.06 8.49
C LEU A 16 31.01 3.16 8.16
N PRO A 17 30.87 3.55 6.89
CA PRO A 17 29.72 4.31 6.40
C PRO A 17 28.48 3.40 6.38
N GLN A 18 27.31 3.99 6.58
CA GLN A 18 26.05 3.31 6.29
C GLN A 18 26.11 2.82 4.84
N ARG A 19 25.91 1.51 4.69
CA ARG A 19 25.90 0.80 3.42
C ARG A 19 24.80 1.41 2.55
N MET A 20 25.18 2.35 1.68
CA MET A 20 24.35 2.75 0.54
C MET A 20 24.19 1.53 -0.35
N THR A 21 22.95 1.26 -0.73
CA THR A 21 22.58 0.16 -1.63
C THR A 21 23.14 0.43 -3.03
N GLU A 22 23.49 -0.63 -3.76
CA GLU A 22 24.07 -0.61 -5.12
C GLU A 22 23.31 0.26 -6.14
N GLU A 23 22.05 0.62 -5.86
CA GLU A 23 21.22 1.48 -6.70
C GLU A 23 21.59 2.98 -6.64
N GLU A 24 22.21 3.48 -5.56
CA GLU A 24 22.55 4.92 -5.44
C GLU A 24 23.81 5.33 -6.22
N VAL A 25 24.64 4.37 -6.62
CA VAL A 25 25.92 4.66 -7.31
C VAL A 25 25.72 4.98 -8.79
N GLN A 26 24.56 4.65 -9.38
CA GLN A 26 24.33 4.86 -10.81
C GLN A 26 23.95 6.30 -11.21
N TYR A 27 23.66 7.20 -10.27
CA TYR A 27 23.09 8.51 -10.60
C TYR A 27 24.01 9.71 -10.32
N ILE A 28 25.32 9.50 -10.35
CA ILE A 28 26.29 10.60 -10.31
C ILE A 28 26.98 10.69 -11.67
N SER A 29 26.34 11.34 -12.64
CA SER A 29 27.03 11.75 -13.86
C SER A 29 27.81 13.05 -13.56
N TRP A 30 29.14 12.94 -13.50
CA TRP A 30 30.01 14.11 -13.45
C TRP A 30 30.19 14.66 -14.87
N SER A 31 29.42 15.69 -15.24
CA SER A 31 29.72 16.48 -16.43
C SER A 31 30.71 17.60 -16.07
N HIS A 32 32.00 17.42 -16.36
CA HIS A 32 32.96 18.51 -16.33
C HIS A 32 32.85 19.33 -17.63
N SER A 33 32.46 20.60 -17.52
CA SER A 33 32.61 21.61 -18.58
C SER A 33 33.61 22.68 -18.14
N PRO A 34 34.54 23.15 -19.00
CA PRO A 34 35.70 23.94 -18.54
C PRO A 34 35.46 25.45 -18.41
N LEU A 35 34.22 25.95 -18.45
CA LEU A 35 33.96 27.39 -18.49
C LEU A 35 33.06 27.81 -17.33
N GLY A 36 33.64 28.60 -16.42
CA GLY A 36 33.08 29.01 -15.13
C GLY A 36 31.85 29.90 -15.22
N THR A 37 30.70 29.30 -15.49
CA THR A 37 29.39 29.89 -15.21
C THR A 37 28.72 29.05 -14.14
N LEU A 38 28.49 29.64 -12.95
CA LEU A 38 27.73 29.03 -11.87
C LEU A 38 26.25 28.93 -12.30
N LEU A 39 25.90 27.84 -12.97
CA LEU A 39 24.51 27.45 -13.11
C LEU A 39 24.08 26.82 -11.79
N PHE A 40 23.21 27.50 -11.05
CA PHE A 40 22.49 26.91 -9.93
C PHE A 40 21.83 25.61 -10.42
N PRO A 41 22.08 24.46 -9.79
CA PRO A 41 21.37 23.24 -10.15
C PRO A 41 19.88 23.50 -9.93
N ARG A 42 19.09 23.45 -11.02
CA ARG A 42 17.64 23.34 -10.91
C ARG A 42 17.35 22.17 -9.98
N PRO A 43 16.42 22.28 -9.02
CA PRO A 43 15.97 21.12 -8.29
C PRO A 43 15.40 20.14 -9.32
N VAL A 44 16.18 19.09 -9.62
CA VAL A 44 15.63 17.86 -10.18
C VAL A 44 14.60 17.44 -9.15
N SER A 45 13.33 17.54 -9.53
CA SER A 45 12.26 16.91 -8.78
C SER A 45 12.68 15.47 -8.57
N ALA A 46 13.03 15.13 -7.32
CA ALA A 46 13.42 13.79 -6.96
C ALA A 46 12.37 12.83 -7.53
N PRO A 47 12.76 11.72 -8.17
CA PRO A 47 11.80 10.68 -8.46
C PRO A 47 11.16 10.35 -7.12
N ARG A 48 9.84 10.52 -7.03
CA ARG A 48 9.06 10.16 -5.85
C ARG A 48 9.31 8.67 -5.69
N THR A 49 10.24 8.29 -4.81
CA THR A 49 10.47 6.92 -4.41
C THR A 49 9.31 6.53 -3.51
N SER A 50 8.15 6.39 -4.15
CA SER A 50 7.06 5.58 -3.67
C SER A 50 7.53 4.13 -3.81
N SER A 51 8.51 3.73 -2.99
CA SER A 51 8.82 2.31 -2.75
C SER A 51 7.70 1.73 -1.87
N HIS A 52 6.46 1.94 -2.30
CA HIS A 52 5.36 1.10 -1.90
C HIS A 52 5.58 -0.21 -2.63
N LYS A 53 6.39 -1.06 -2.02
CA LYS A 53 6.50 -2.48 -2.32
C LYS A 53 5.13 -2.96 -2.78
N MET A 54 5.07 -3.61 -3.94
CA MET A 54 3.88 -4.15 -4.62
C MET A 54 3.20 -5.26 -3.80
N ALA A 55 2.98 -5.02 -2.51
CA ALA A 55 2.60 -5.99 -1.50
C ALA A 55 1.15 -6.41 -1.70
N PHE A 56 0.31 -5.48 -2.16
CA PHE A 56 -1.09 -5.74 -2.48
C PHE A 56 -1.26 -6.47 -3.81
N ALA A 57 -0.33 -6.33 -4.76
CA ALA A 57 -0.47 -6.89 -6.09
C ALA A 57 -0.54 -8.43 -6.07
N GLY A 58 -1.57 -8.96 -6.73
CA GLY A 58 -1.83 -10.39 -6.84
C GLY A 58 -3.29 -10.75 -6.67
N LYS A 59 -3.56 -12.04 -6.60
CA LYS A 59 -4.89 -12.60 -6.34
C LYS A 59 -4.98 -13.08 -4.90
N TRP A 60 -6.13 -12.83 -4.29
CA TRP A 60 -6.39 -13.13 -2.89
C TRP A 60 -7.72 -13.85 -2.76
N GLU A 61 -7.74 -15.00 -2.13
CA GLU A 61 -8.96 -15.74 -1.81
C GLU A 61 -9.34 -15.49 -0.34
N THR A 62 -10.60 -15.16 -0.09
CA THR A 62 -11.11 -14.98 1.28
C THR A 62 -10.98 -16.28 2.07
N GLU A 63 -10.28 -16.21 3.21
CA GLU A 63 -10.07 -17.34 4.13
C GLU A 63 -11.01 -17.26 5.33
N SER A 64 -11.19 -16.06 5.89
CA SER A 64 -12.10 -15.82 7.01
C SER A 64 -12.73 -14.44 6.94
N GLN A 65 -13.93 -14.34 7.51
CA GLN A 65 -14.71 -13.11 7.54
C GLN A 65 -15.53 -13.03 8.83
N GLU A 66 -15.41 -11.91 9.53
CA GLU A 66 -16.06 -11.64 10.81
C GLU A 66 -16.89 -10.35 10.70
N GLY A 67 -18.06 -10.29 11.36
CA GLY A 67 -18.91 -9.08 11.37
C GLY A 67 -19.64 -8.76 10.06
N TYR A 68 -19.59 -9.64 9.04
CA TYR A 68 -20.21 -9.41 7.73
C TYR A 68 -21.71 -9.15 7.80
N VAL A 69 -22.46 -10.01 8.49
CA VAL A 69 -23.92 -9.90 8.57
C VAL A 69 -24.33 -8.58 9.23
N GLU A 70 -23.73 -8.25 10.37
CA GLU A 70 -24.03 -7.03 11.12
C GLU A 70 -23.66 -5.78 10.32
N PHE A 71 -22.50 -5.79 9.66
CA PHE A 71 -22.03 -4.67 8.84
C PHE A 71 -22.92 -4.46 7.61
N CYS A 72 -23.28 -5.53 6.89
CA CYS A 72 -24.17 -5.44 5.74
C CYS A 72 -25.58 -4.97 6.12
N LYS A 73 -26.12 -5.44 7.26
CA LYS A 73 -27.39 -4.95 7.81
C LYS A 73 -27.34 -3.46 8.16
N LEU A 74 -26.24 -3.01 8.76
CA LEU A 74 -26.04 -1.59 9.08
C LEU A 74 -25.99 -0.71 7.83
N LEU A 75 -25.43 -1.23 6.73
CA LEU A 75 -25.41 -0.55 5.43
C LEU A 75 -26.75 -0.65 4.66
N GLY A 76 -27.76 -1.31 5.22
CA GLY A 76 -29.06 -1.50 4.58
C GLY A 76 -29.02 -2.42 3.36
N ILE A 77 -28.07 -3.36 3.33
CA ILE A 77 -28.03 -4.41 2.30
C ILE A 77 -29.16 -5.41 2.61
N PRO A 78 -30.00 -5.78 1.63
CA PRO A 78 -31.06 -6.78 1.81
C PRO A 78 -30.56 -8.13 2.32
N ASP A 79 -31.31 -8.76 3.23
CA ASP A 79 -30.94 -10.05 3.85
C ASP A 79 -30.72 -11.17 2.82
N ASP A 80 -31.43 -11.16 1.70
CA ASP A 80 -31.27 -12.15 0.62
C ASP A 80 -29.91 -12.04 -0.10
N ILE A 81 -29.33 -10.83 -0.15
CA ILE A 81 -27.98 -10.60 -0.69
C ILE A 81 -26.93 -10.99 0.34
N ILE A 82 -27.19 -10.71 1.63
CA ILE A 82 -26.29 -11.08 2.74
C ILE A 82 -26.16 -12.60 2.84
N GLU A 83 -27.27 -13.34 2.82
CA GLU A 83 -27.25 -14.81 2.90
C GLU A 83 -26.48 -15.43 1.74
N LYS A 84 -26.65 -14.89 0.52
CA LYS A 84 -25.86 -15.31 -0.64
C LYS A 84 -24.38 -15.02 -0.43
N GLY A 85 -24.03 -13.81 0.00
CA GLY A 85 -22.64 -13.35 0.12
C GLY A 85 -21.84 -13.93 1.29
N ARG A 86 -22.50 -14.48 2.31
CA ARG A 86 -21.87 -14.94 3.57
C ARG A 86 -20.84 -16.05 3.34
N ASP A 87 -21.18 -17.05 2.54
CA ASP A 87 -20.37 -18.27 2.36
C ASP A 87 -19.53 -18.22 1.06
N TYR A 88 -19.48 -17.07 0.40
CA TYR A 88 -18.73 -16.90 -0.84
C TYR A 88 -17.24 -16.73 -0.59
N LYS A 89 -16.46 -17.58 -1.24
CA LYS A 89 -15.02 -17.39 -1.41
C LYS A 89 -14.79 -16.29 -2.44
N LEU A 90 -14.85 -15.05 -1.99
CA LEU A 90 -14.53 -13.91 -2.82
C LEU A 90 -13.05 -13.97 -3.22
N ILE A 91 -12.80 -13.89 -4.52
CA ILE A 91 -11.46 -13.68 -5.05
C ILE A 91 -11.27 -12.18 -5.32
N THR A 92 -10.22 -11.61 -4.78
CA THR A 92 -9.83 -10.22 -4.96
C THR A 92 -8.56 -10.19 -5.79
N GLU A 93 -8.62 -9.63 -6.99
CA GLU A 93 -7.47 -9.39 -7.84
C GLU A 93 -7.08 -7.92 -7.75
N ILE A 94 -5.83 -7.67 -7.36
CA ILE A 94 -5.29 -6.33 -7.20
C ILE A 94 -4.13 -6.18 -8.17
N THR A 95 -4.22 -5.17 -9.04
CA THR A 95 -3.07 -4.67 -9.78
C THR A 95 -2.67 -3.32 -9.21
N GLN A 96 -1.36 -3.07 -9.17
CA GLN A 96 -0.80 -1.82 -8.69
C GLN A 96 0.21 -1.36 -9.74
N ASP A 97 0.16 -0.08 -10.09
CA ASP A 97 1.11 0.59 -10.96
C ASP A 97 1.49 1.93 -10.31
N GLY A 98 2.60 1.90 -9.55
CA GLY A 98 2.98 2.99 -8.66
C GLY A 98 1.89 3.30 -7.63
N ASP A 99 1.27 4.47 -7.78
CA ASP A 99 0.20 4.98 -6.91
C ASP A 99 -1.21 4.67 -7.47
N SER A 100 -1.32 4.03 -8.63
CA SER A 100 -2.59 3.62 -9.24
C SER A 100 -2.90 2.16 -8.92
N PHE A 101 -4.13 1.89 -8.52
CA PHE A 101 -4.61 0.57 -8.14
C PHE A 101 -5.84 0.21 -8.96
N THR A 102 -5.92 -1.06 -9.37
CA THR A 102 -7.16 -1.65 -9.85
C THR A 102 -7.53 -2.79 -8.92
N TRP A 103 -8.68 -2.66 -8.27
CA TRP A 103 -9.20 -3.59 -7.29
C TRP A 103 -10.43 -4.29 -7.86
N THR A 104 -10.26 -5.57 -8.21
CA THR A 104 -11.33 -6.38 -8.82
C THR A 104 -11.81 -7.45 -7.85
N HIS A 105 -13.08 -7.37 -7.47
CA HIS A 105 -13.77 -8.40 -6.72
C HIS A 105 -14.48 -9.36 -7.70
N LEU A 106 -14.10 -10.62 -7.68
CA LEU A 106 -14.70 -11.70 -8.45
C LEU A 106 -15.66 -12.49 -7.55
N TYR A 107 -16.95 -12.33 -7.80
CA TYR A 107 -18.02 -13.02 -7.09
C TYR A 107 -18.42 -14.31 -7.82
N PRO A 108 -19.05 -15.27 -7.13
CA PRO A 108 -19.69 -16.42 -7.77
C PRO A 108 -20.73 -15.99 -8.81
N ALA A 109 -21.08 -16.92 -9.70
CA ALA A 109 -21.98 -16.67 -10.84
C ALA A 109 -21.48 -15.62 -11.85
N ASN A 110 -20.14 -15.55 -12.03
CA ASN A 110 -19.49 -14.73 -13.06
C ASN A 110 -19.69 -13.21 -12.90
N HIS A 111 -20.14 -12.76 -11.72
CA HIS A 111 -20.27 -11.35 -11.39
C HIS A 111 -18.92 -10.79 -10.94
N LYS A 112 -18.53 -9.63 -11.46
CA LYS A 112 -17.28 -8.96 -11.07
C LYS A 112 -17.51 -7.47 -10.90
N VAL A 113 -16.83 -6.90 -9.90
CA VAL A 113 -16.85 -5.46 -9.63
C VAL A 113 -15.41 -4.99 -9.63
N THR A 114 -15.09 -4.04 -10.51
CA THR A 114 -13.74 -3.49 -10.66
C THR A 114 -13.74 -2.02 -10.31
N ASN A 115 -12.90 -1.64 -9.35
CA ASN A 115 -12.69 -0.26 -8.92
C ASN A 115 -11.25 0.15 -9.21
N ALA A 116 -11.07 1.13 -10.09
CA ALA A 116 -9.76 1.71 -10.37
C ALA A 116 -9.64 3.06 -9.67
N PHE A 117 -8.55 3.27 -8.92
CA PHE A 117 -8.32 4.50 -8.18
C PHE A 117 -6.84 4.84 -8.12
N THR A 118 -6.52 6.12 -7.96
CA THR A 118 -5.15 6.58 -7.69
C THR A 118 -5.12 7.13 -6.28
N VAL A 119 -4.10 6.74 -5.51
CA VAL A 119 -3.90 7.22 -4.15
C VAL A 119 -3.84 8.75 -4.11
N GLY A 120 -4.57 9.35 -3.16
CA GLY A 120 -4.67 10.79 -2.98
C GLY A 120 -5.57 11.51 -3.99
N LYS A 121 -6.24 10.80 -4.89
CA LYS A 121 -7.21 11.36 -5.83
C LYS A 121 -8.60 10.78 -5.60
N GLU A 122 -9.61 11.60 -5.84
CA GLU A 122 -10.99 11.13 -5.88
C GLU A 122 -11.20 10.22 -7.10
N ALA A 123 -11.85 9.08 -6.90
CA ALA A 123 -12.19 8.12 -7.94
C ALA A 123 -13.65 7.69 -7.82
N ASP A 124 -14.26 7.39 -8.98
CA ASP A 124 -15.56 6.75 -9.04
C ASP A 124 -15.43 5.26 -8.71
N MET A 125 -16.17 4.83 -7.70
CA MET A 125 -16.17 3.46 -7.21
C MET A 125 -17.59 2.90 -7.21
N GLU A 126 -17.67 1.58 -7.26
CA GLU A 126 -18.91 0.81 -7.26
C GLU A 126 -18.89 -0.21 -6.11
N THR A 127 -20.00 -0.28 -5.39
CA THR A 127 -20.25 -1.31 -4.37
C THR A 127 -20.75 -2.60 -5.01
N ILE A 128 -20.67 -3.73 -4.30
CA ILE A 128 -21.30 -4.99 -4.71
C ILE A 128 -22.80 -4.85 -5.05
N GLY A 129 -23.51 -3.91 -4.43
CA GLY A 129 -24.92 -3.63 -4.70
C GLY A 129 -25.17 -2.77 -5.93
N GLY A 130 -24.16 -2.52 -6.78
CA GLY A 130 -24.28 -1.70 -8.00
C GLY A 130 -24.39 -0.20 -7.74
N LYS A 131 -24.28 0.25 -6.48
CA LYS A 131 -24.27 1.68 -6.15
C LYS A 131 -22.91 2.28 -6.46
N LYS A 132 -22.90 3.32 -7.28
CA LYS A 132 -21.73 4.13 -7.60
C LYS A 132 -21.60 5.32 -6.65
N PHE A 133 -20.39 5.64 -6.25
CA PHE A 133 -20.07 6.74 -5.35
C PHE A 133 -18.64 7.22 -5.59
N LYS A 134 -18.28 8.38 -5.07
CA LYS A 134 -16.92 8.92 -5.15
C LYS A 134 -16.21 8.74 -3.81
N ALA A 135 -14.96 8.29 -3.84
CA ALA A 135 -14.13 8.16 -2.66
C ALA A 135 -12.65 8.43 -2.97
N THR A 136 -11.92 8.83 -1.94
CA THR A 136 -10.47 9.02 -2.00
C THR A 136 -9.80 7.95 -1.15
N VAL A 137 -8.78 7.29 -1.72
CA VAL A 137 -7.96 6.31 -1.00
C VAL A 137 -6.60 6.92 -0.71
N ASN A 138 -6.14 6.81 0.52
CA ASN A 138 -4.82 7.25 0.97
C ASN A 138 -3.98 6.04 1.37
N ILE A 139 -2.66 6.19 1.39
CA ILE A 139 -1.73 5.18 1.89
C ILE A 139 -0.85 5.78 2.98
N GLU A 140 -0.82 5.14 4.14
CA GLU A 140 -0.01 5.58 5.29
C GLU A 140 0.66 4.34 5.92
N GLY A 141 1.99 4.33 6.02
CA GLY A 141 2.72 3.22 6.63
C GLY A 141 2.50 1.85 5.96
N GLY A 142 2.18 1.83 4.65
CA GLY A 142 1.87 0.60 3.91
C GLY A 142 0.43 0.09 4.09
N LYS A 143 -0.43 0.87 4.75
CA LYS A 143 -1.86 0.60 4.92
C LYS A 143 -2.68 1.53 4.05
N LEU A 144 -3.53 0.98 3.22
CA LEU A 144 -4.52 1.72 2.45
C LEU A 144 -5.68 2.10 3.37
N THR A 145 -6.16 3.34 3.25
CA THR A 145 -7.30 3.85 3.99
C THR A 145 -8.25 4.55 3.03
N ALA A 146 -9.52 4.17 3.07
CA ALA A 146 -10.58 4.79 2.29
C ALA A 146 -11.65 5.28 3.26
N THR A 147 -11.93 6.57 3.22
CA THR A 147 -12.90 7.21 4.11
C THR A 147 -14.19 7.42 3.35
N PHE A 148 -15.27 6.82 3.84
CA PHE A 148 -16.62 6.98 3.31
C PHE A 148 -17.47 7.73 4.35
N PRO A 149 -18.56 8.40 3.95
CA PRO A 149 -19.44 9.08 4.90
C PRO A 149 -20.00 8.15 6.00
N ASN A 150 -20.27 6.88 5.65
CA ASN A 150 -20.93 5.93 6.53
C ASN A 150 -19.98 4.96 7.23
N TYR A 151 -18.76 4.78 6.73
CA TYR A 151 -17.80 3.82 7.26
C TYR A 151 -16.37 4.17 6.86
N HIS A 152 -15.40 3.62 7.57
CA HIS A 152 -13.99 3.73 7.24
C HIS A 152 -13.47 2.35 6.87
N HIS A 153 -12.77 2.27 5.75
CA HIS A 153 -12.19 1.02 5.28
C HIS A 153 -10.68 1.13 5.30
N THR A 154 -10.02 0.06 5.72
CA THR A 154 -8.57 -0.03 5.68
C THR A 154 -8.11 -1.38 5.20
N SER A 155 -7.05 -1.40 4.39
CA SER A 155 -6.47 -2.62 3.83
C SER A 155 -4.97 -2.64 4.06
N GLU A 156 -4.46 -3.75 4.58
CA GLU A 156 -3.04 -3.93 4.89
C GLU A 156 -2.61 -5.37 4.65
N ILE A 157 -1.32 -5.57 4.41
CA ILE A 157 -0.73 -6.90 4.29
C ILE A 157 -0.08 -7.27 5.62
N VAL A 158 -0.63 -8.27 6.31
CA VAL A 158 -0.14 -8.76 7.60
C VAL A 158 0.21 -10.23 7.48
N GLY A 159 1.47 -10.59 7.73
CA GLY A 159 1.93 -11.99 7.66
C GLY A 159 1.72 -12.65 6.29
N GLY A 160 1.77 -11.87 5.20
CA GLY A 160 1.54 -12.36 3.84
C GLY A 160 0.05 -12.58 3.49
N LYS A 161 -0.88 -12.14 4.35
CA LYS A 161 -2.33 -12.16 4.09
C LYS A 161 -2.85 -10.73 3.90
N LEU A 162 -3.83 -10.58 3.02
CA LEU A 162 -4.58 -9.34 2.85
C LEU A 162 -5.62 -9.24 3.96
N VAL A 163 -5.50 -8.22 4.82
CA VAL A 163 -6.43 -7.94 5.91
C VAL A 163 -7.19 -6.66 5.58
N GLU A 164 -8.49 -6.79 5.45
CA GLU A 164 -9.40 -5.69 5.14
C GLU A 164 -10.33 -5.48 6.33
N THR A 165 -10.40 -4.25 6.82
CA THR A 165 -11.21 -3.87 7.98
C THR A 165 -12.13 -2.72 7.60
N SER A 166 -13.44 -2.92 7.71
CA SER A 166 -14.44 -1.87 7.51
C SER A 166 -15.13 -1.60 8.83
N LYS A 167 -15.08 -0.35 9.31
CA LYS A 167 -15.67 0.08 10.57
C LYS A 167 -16.77 1.09 10.33
N ALA A 168 -17.96 0.82 10.88
CA ALA A 168 -19.12 1.71 10.85
C ALA A 168 -19.70 1.81 12.26
N GLY A 169 -19.51 2.95 12.93
CA GLY A 169 -19.87 3.11 14.34
C GLY A 169 -19.16 2.07 15.23
N SER A 170 -19.95 1.22 15.91
CA SER A 170 -19.47 0.12 16.75
C SER A 170 -19.28 -1.21 16.01
N VAL A 171 -19.75 -1.32 14.75
CA VAL A 171 -19.67 -2.56 13.97
C VAL A 171 -18.38 -2.59 13.17
N VAL A 172 -17.70 -3.73 13.20
CA VAL A 172 -16.45 -3.96 12.48
C VAL A 172 -16.58 -5.22 11.63
N LEU A 173 -16.46 -5.05 10.32
CA LEU A 173 -16.25 -6.15 9.39
C LEU A 173 -14.74 -6.33 9.22
N LYS A 174 -14.25 -7.53 9.50
CA LYS A 174 -12.87 -7.93 9.23
C LYS A 174 -12.85 -9.10 8.25
N ARG A 175 -12.10 -8.96 7.17
CA ARG A 175 -11.90 -9.99 6.16
C ARG A 175 -10.42 -10.28 6.02
N ILE A 176 -10.06 -11.56 6.07
CA ILE A 176 -8.68 -12.02 5.90
C ILE A 176 -8.65 -12.92 4.67
N SER A 177 -7.77 -12.57 3.73
CA SER A 177 -7.62 -13.27 2.45
C SER A 177 -6.19 -13.77 2.30
N LYS A 178 -6.04 -15.01 1.85
CA LYS A 178 -4.74 -15.61 1.54
C LYS A 178 -4.39 -15.36 0.08
N LYS A 179 -3.10 -15.21 -0.23
CA LYS A 179 -2.64 -15.08 -1.62
C LYS A 179 -2.84 -16.43 -2.36
N ILE A 180 -3.27 -16.37 -3.62
CA ILE A 180 -3.41 -17.53 -4.52
C ILE A 180 -2.55 -17.38 -5.77
#